data_AF-A0A3D3CSU1-F1
#
_entry.id   AF-A0A3D3CSU1-F1
#
_cell.length_a   1.000
_cell.length_b   1.000
_cell.length_c   1.000
_cell.angle_alpha   90.00
_cell.angle_beta   90.00
_cell.angle_gamma   90.00
#
_symmetry.space_group_name_H-M   'P 1'
#
loop_
_entity.id
_entity.type
_entity.pdbx_description
1 polymer ?
#
loop_
_entity_poly.entity_id
_entity_poly.type
_entity_poly.pdbx_seq_one_letter_code
_entity_poly.pdbx_strand_id
1 'polypeptide(L)'
;PMGFGLKYYMSDHVNLGLEFLYRKTFTDYIDDVSTTFVDPAVLAANLPPGTAQIAIAMANKSPLQGIPGTGYNPGDKRGDPTQKDAYFTIGFKLGFRFGDTNKYANSTRCPLLRF
;
A
#
# COMPACT_ATOMS: atom_id res chain seq x y z
N PRO A 1 -11.53 2.20 -9.05
CA PRO A 1 -10.87 1.00 -8.48
C PRO A 1 -10.91 -0.12 -9.52
N MET A 2 -9.80 -0.81 -9.73
CA MET A 2 -9.69 -1.90 -10.70
C MET A 2 -9.17 -3.14 -9.98
N GLY A 3 -9.61 -4.32 -10.38
CA GLY A 3 -9.12 -5.54 -9.77
C GLY A 3 -9.34 -6.74 -10.66
N PHE A 4 -8.55 -7.77 -10.42
CA PHE A 4 -8.71 -9.08 -11.03
C PHE A 4 -8.58 -10.14 -9.94
N GLY A 5 -9.25 -11.25 -10.15
CA GLY A 5 -9.17 -12.39 -9.25
C GLY A 5 -9.10 -13.68 -10.04
N LEU A 6 -8.33 -14.63 -9.52
CA LEU A 6 -8.26 -15.99 -10.01
C LEU A 6 -8.83 -16.90 -8.92
N LYS A 7 -9.71 -17.82 -9.33
CA LYS A 7 -10.19 -18.89 -8.45
C LYS A 7 -9.79 -20.23 -9.06
N TYR A 8 -9.11 -21.04 -8.26
CA TYR A 8 -8.68 -22.38 -8.63
C TYR A 8 -9.35 -23.41 -7.72
N TYR A 9 -9.95 -24.43 -8.33
CA TYR A 9 -10.56 -25.53 -7.61
C TYR A 9 -9.55 -26.68 -7.54
N MET A 10 -9.02 -26.96 -6.35
CA MET A 10 -8.13 -28.11 -6.14
C MET A 10 -8.93 -29.41 -6.11
N SER A 11 -10.18 -29.35 -5.63
CA SER A 11 -11.14 -30.45 -5.57
C SER A 11 -12.56 -29.87 -5.52
N ASP A 12 -13.59 -30.71 -5.62
CA ASP A 12 -15.00 -30.31 -5.49
C ASP A 12 -15.31 -29.67 -4.12
N HIS A 13 -14.47 -29.98 -3.13
CA HIS A 13 -14.62 -29.55 -1.73
C HIS A 13 -13.66 -28.44 -1.32
N VAL A 14 -12.59 -28.19 -2.07
CA VAL A 14 -11.52 -27.25 -1.68
C VAL A 14 -11.17 -26.34 -2.86
N ASN A 15 -11.20 -25.03 -2.61
CA ASN A 15 -10.81 -24.02 -3.59
C ASN A 15 -9.88 -22.97 -3.00
N LEU A 16 -9.03 -22.42 -3.85
CA LEU A 16 -8.14 -21.30 -3.59
C LEU A 16 -8.59 -20.10 -4.41
N GLY A 17 -8.50 -18.91 -3.81
CA GLY A 17 -8.74 -17.64 -4.47
C GLY A 17 -7.58 -16.69 -4.27
N LEU A 18 -7.18 -16.01 -5.34
CA LEU A 18 -6.25 -14.89 -5.32
C LEU A 18 -6.97 -13.66 -5.86
N GLU A 19 -6.91 -12.55 -5.14
CA GLU A 19 -7.52 -11.28 -5.54
C GLU A 19 -6.48 -10.18 -5.51
N PHE A 20 -6.41 -9.40 -6.57
CA PHE A 20 -5.62 -8.18 -6.65
C PHE A 20 -6.56 -7.00 -6.88
N LEU A 21 -6.50 -6.00 -5.99
CA LEU A 21 -7.26 -4.76 -6.11
C LEU A 21 -6.31 -3.57 -6.13
N TYR A 22 -6.38 -2.78 -7.19
CA TYR A 22 -5.69 -1.50 -7.33
C TYR A 22 -6.66 -0.34 -7.12
N ARG A 23 -6.30 0.59 -6.22
CA ARG A 23 -7.09 1.77 -5.89
C ARG A 23 -6.22 3.01 -6.06
N LYS A 24 -6.49 3.73 -7.14
CA LYS A 24 -5.97 5.09 -7.32
C LYS A 24 -6.79 6.05 -6.46
N THR A 25 -6.12 6.88 -5.67
CA THR A 25 -6.76 7.98 -4.94
C THR A 25 -6.83 9.20 -5.85
N PHE A 26 -7.71 10.14 -5.51
CA PHE A 26 -7.78 11.45 -6.18
C PHE A 26 -7.02 12.52 -5.37
N THR A 27 -6.19 12.08 -4.42
CA THR A 27 -5.49 12.88 -3.42
C THR A 27 -4.04 12.44 -3.32
N ASP A 28 -3.20 13.28 -2.73
CA ASP A 28 -1.76 13.11 -2.56
C ASP A 28 -1.41 13.12 -1.04
N TYR A 29 -2.10 12.26 -0.28
CA TYR A 29 -2.13 12.29 1.20
C TYR A 29 -1.78 10.96 1.85
N ILE A 30 -1.56 9.88 1.10
CA ILE A 30 -1.24 8.56 1.68
C ILE A 30 0.14 8.59 2.35
N ASP A 31 1.10 9.29 1.77
CA ASP A 31 2.44 9.46 2.33
C ASP A 31 2.73 10.89 2.81
N ASP A 32 1.81 11.83 2.58
CA ASP A 32 1.93 13.25 2.91
C ASP A 32 3.23 13.87 2.37
N VAL A 33 3.58 13.51 1.13
CA VAL A 33 4.81 13.94 0.45
C VAL A 33 4.47 14.60 -0.88
N SER A 34 4.23 15.91 -0.83
CA SER A 34 3.65 16.65 -1.97
C SER A 34 4.44 17.89 -2.42
N THR A 35 5.43 18.36 -1.64
CA THR A 35 6.11 19.64 -1.91
C THR A 35 7.63 19.54 -1.70
N THR A 36 8.18 20.41 -0.86
CA THR A 36 9.61 20.57 -0.63
C THR A 36 9.96 20.29 0.82
N PHE A 37 11.24 20.05 1.09
CA PHE A 37 11.72 19.98 2.46
C PHE A 37 11.57 21.33 3.17
N VAL A 38 11.03 21.28 4.39
CA VAL A 38 10.83 22.45 5.26
C VAL A 38 12.17 22.90 5.86
N ASP A 39 12.32 24.20 6.08
CA ASP A 39 13.46 24.76 6.82
C ASP A 39 13.37 24.37 8.32
N PRO A 40 14.41 23.72 8.88
CA PRO A 40 14.48 23.41 10.31
C PRO A 40 14.24 24.62 11.24
N ALA A 41 14.60 25.83 10.81
CA ALA A 41 14.39 27.04 11.59
C ALA A 41 12.90 27.34 11.82
N VAL A 42 12.04 27.02 10.85
CA VAL A 42 10.57 27.17 10.98
C VAL A 42 10.04 26.21 12.05
N LEU A 43 10.52 24.97 12.06
CA LEU A 43 10.13 23.99 13.08
C LEU A 43 10.61 24.38 14.47
N ALA A 44 11.84 24.89 14.59
CA ALA A 44 12.40 25.37 15.84
C ALA A 44 11.65 26.59 16.41
N ALA A 45 11.14 27.47 15.55
CA ALA A 45 10.41 28.67 15.97
C ALA A 45 8.95 28.39 16.41
N ASN A 46 8.33 27.32 15.90
CA ASN A 46 6.90 27.06 16.07
C ASN A 46 6.56 25.89 17.00
N LEU A 47 7.57 25.17 17.51
CA LEU A 47 7.39 23.99 18.38
C LEU A 47 8.20 24.11 19.69
N PRO A 48 7.73 23.55 20.81
CA PRO A 48 8.52 23.42 22.03
C PRO A 48 9.87 22.75 21.76
N PRO A 49 10.96 23.09 22.49
CA PRO A 49 12.31 22.63 22.17
C PRO A 49 12.46 21.11 22.04
N GLY A 50 11.84 20.33 22.94
CA GLY A 50 11.89 18.87 22.87
C GLY A 50 11.18 18.28 21.65
N THR A 51 10.04 18.85 21.26
CA THR A 51 9.29 18.43 20.07
C THR A 51 9.92 18.93 18.78
N ALA A 52 10.53 20.10 18.79
CA ALA A 52 11.20 20.68 17.62
C ALA A 52 12.36 19.80 17.15
N GLN A 53 13.17 19.31 18.08
CA GLN A 53 14.28 18.39 17.77
C GLN A 53 13.79 17.11 17.09
N ILE A 54 12.72 16.51 17.62
CA ILE A 54 12.11 15.32 17.02
C ILE A 54 11.52 15.63 15.64
N ALA A 55 10.82 16.76 15.50
CA ALA A 55 10.23 17.18 14.24
C ALA A 55 11.28 17.39 13.14
N ILE A 56 12.41 18.03 13.47
CA ILE A 56 13.53 18.24 12.55
C ILE A 56 14.12 16.89 12.10
N ALA A 57 14.35 15.97 13.03
CA ALA A 57 14.86 14.63 12.72
C ALA A 57 13.86 13.79 11.89
N MET A 58 12.55 13.97 12.10
CA MET A 58 11.51 13.25 11.39
C MET A 58 11.22 13.83 10.00
N ALA A 59 11.39 15.14 9.81
CA ALA A 59 11.16 15.83 8.55
C ALA A 59 12.15 15.40 7.45
N ASN A 60 13.40 15.10 7.83
CA ASN A 60 14.43 14.65 6.89
C ASN A 60 15.30 13.53 7.47
N LYS A 61 15.01 12.28 7.07
CA LYS A 61 15.75 11.08 7.48
C LYS A 61 16.85 10.65 6.51
N SER A 62 17.10 11.45 5.47
CA SER A 62 18.11 11.14 4.44
C SER A 62 19.58 11.36 4.85
N PRO A 63 19.93 12.24 5.81
CA PRO A 63 21.32 12.41 6.21
C PRO A 63 21.90 11.13 6.81
N LEU A 64 23.10 10.74 6.35
CA LEU A 64 23.86 9.63 6.91
C LEU A 64 24.50 10.05 8.23
N GLN A 65 24.37 9.20 9.24
CA GLN A 65 24.92 9.48 10.56
C GLN A 65 26.46 9.59 10.49
N GLY A 66 26.98 10.75 10.89
CA GLY A 66 28.43 11.02 10.92
C GLY A 66 29.03 11.54 9.61
N ILE A 67 28.22 11.80 8.56
CA ILE A 67 28.71 12.35 7.29
C ILE A 67 28.08 13.74 7.03
N PRO A 68 28.82 14.84 7.27
CA PRO A 68 28.34 16.20 7.03
C PRO A 68 27.97 16.43 5.56
N GLY A 69 26.91 17.20 5.31
CA GLY A 69 26.48 17.56 3.96
C GLY A 69 25.72 16.46 3.20
N THR A 70 25.35 15.37 3.87
CA THR A 70 24.48 14.34 3.29
C THR A 70 23.01 14.67 3.54
N GLY A 71 22.16 14.29 2.58
CA GLY A 71 20.71 14.48 2.65
C GLY A 71 20.20 15.70 1.89
N TYR A 72 18.91 15.96 2.03
CA TYR A 72 18.22 17.06 1.34
C TYR A 72 18.27 18.39 2.09
N ASN A 73 18.39 19.47 1.33
CA ASN A 73 18.36 20.84 1.83
C ASN A 73 16.93 21.41 1.82
N PRO A 74 16.65 22.44 2.63
CA PRO A 74 15.38 23.17 2.55
C PRO A 74 15.09 23.64 1.12
N GLY A 75 13.87 23.41 0.64
CA GLY A 75 13.47 23.73 -0.73
C GLY A 75 13.74 22.63 -1.77
N ASP A 76 14.51 21.58 -1.43
CA ASP A 76 14.66 20.43 -2.33
C ASP A 76 13.31 19.71 -2.52
N LYS A 77 13.12 19.12 -3.70
CA LYS A 77 11.89 18.38 -4.03
C LYS A 77 11.76 17.15 -3.14
N ARG A 78 10.69 17.11 -2.33
CA ARG A 78 10.34 15.96 -1.48
C ARG A 78 9.29 15.09 -2.16
N GLY A 79 8.32 15.71 -2.83
CA GLY A 79 7.21 15.05 -3.51
C GLY A 79 6.71 15.83 -4.72
N ASP A 80 5.62 15.35 -5.32
CA ASP A 80 5.03 15.98 -6.51
C ASP A 80 3.50 16.03 -6.40
N PRO A 81 2.89 17.22 -6.22
CA PRO A 81 1.46 17.34 -5.95
C PRO A 81 0.61 17.06 -7.19
N THR A 82 1.24 16.98 -8.37
CA THR A 82 0.58 16.63 -9.63
C THR A 82 0.37 15.13 -9.76
N GLN A 83 1.19 14.32 -9.09
CA GLN A 83 0.99 12.89 -8.98
C GLN A 83 0.01 12.60 -7.84
N LYS A 84 -0.85 11.60 -8.02
CA LYS A 84 -1.84 11.19 -7.02
C LYS A 84 -1.51 9.79 -6.57
N ASP A 85 -1.76 9.52 -5.30
CA ASP A 85 -1.38 8.26 -4.71
C ASP A 85 -2.18 7.09 -5.28
N ALA A 86 -1.64 5.91 -5.07
CA ALA A 86 -2.37 4.68 -5.26
C ALA A 86 -1.87 3.62 -4.29
N TYR A 87 -2.75 2.71 -3.93
CA TYR A 87 -2.39 1.54 -3.15
C TYR A 87 -3.06 0.31 -3.74
N PHE A 88 -2.47 -0.85 -3.45
CA PHE A 88 -3.00 -2.13 -3.88
C PHE A 88 -3.25 -3.05 -2.68
N THR A 89 -4.15 -4.00 -2.86
CA THR A 89 -4.45 -5.05 -1.88
C THR A 89 -4.35 -6.39 -2.58
N ILE A 90 -3.64 -7.32 -1.96
CA ILE A 90 -3.59 -8.73 -2.39
C ILE A 90 -4.28 -9.56 -1.32
N GLY A 91 -5.26 -10.36 -1.73
CA GLY A 91 -6.03 -11.23 -0.85
C GLY A 91 -5.91 -12.69 -1.26
N PHE A 92 -5.67 -13.57 -0.29
CA PHE A 92 -5.70 -15.01 -0.47
C PHE A 92 -6.93 -15.58 0.24
N LYS A 93 -7.63 -16.51 -0.42
CA LYS A 93 -8.83 -17.16 0.12
C LYS A 93 -8.67 -18.67 0.03
N LEU A 94 -9.00 -19.36 1.11
CA LEU A 94 -9.15 -20.81 1.16
C LEU A 94 -10.61 -21.12 1.46
N GLY A 95 -11.28 -21.85 0.57
CA GLY A 95 -12.69 -22.18 0.69
C GLY A 95 -12.91 -23.68 0.84
N PHE A 96 -13.73 -24.05 1.82
CA PHE A 96 -14.19 -25.43 2.05
C PHE A 96 -15.69 -25.53 1.75
N ARG A 97 -16.09 -26.58 1.03
CA ARG A 97 -17.49 -26.92 0.76
C ARG A 97 -17.87 -28.14 1.60
N PHE A 98 -18.96 -28.03 2.36
CA PHE A 98 -19.49 -29.11 3.18
C PHE A 98 -20.84 -29.60 2.60
N GLY A 99 -21.08 -30.92 2.56
CA GLY A 99 -22.32 -31.53 2.05
C GLY A 99 -22.10 -32.74 1.13
N ASP A 100 -23.13 -33.58 0.97
CA ASP A 100 -23.04 -34.88 0.28
C ASP A 100 -23.07 -34.79 -1.27
N THR A 101 -22.48 -35.81 -1.91
CA THR A 101 -22.24 -36.05 -3.34
C THR A 101 -23.51 -36.18 -4.19
N ASN A 102 -24.42 -35.21 -4.13
CA ASN A 102 -25.53 -35.15 -5.06
C ASN A 102 -25.03 -34.82 -6.48
N LYS A 103 -25.42 -35.62 -7.48
CA LYS A 103 -25.08 -35.50 -8.91
C LYS A 103 -25.40 -34.14 -9.57
N TYR A 104 -26.10 -33.25 -8.85
CA TYR A 104 -26.37 -31.86 -9.22
C TYR A 104 -25.31 -30.86 -8.70
N ALA A 105 -24.25 -31.31 -8.03
CA ALA A 105 -23.13 -30.48 -7.59
C ALA A 105 -22.35 -29.82 -8.75
N ASN A 106 -22.54 -30.32 -9.98
CA ASN A 106 -22.04 -29.75 -11.24
C ASN A 106 -22.82 -28.49 -11.69
N SER A 107 -23.71 -27.93 -10.85
CA SER A 107 -24.44 -26.69 -11.14
C SER A 107 -23.57 -25.42 -11.06
N THR A 108 -22.26 -25.52 -10.84
CA THR A 108 -21.34 -24.46 -11.25
C THR A 108 -21.06 -24.63 -12.74
N ARG A 109 -21.63 -23.76 -13.57
CA ARG A 109 -21.42 -23.69 -15.04
C ARG A 109 -19.96 -23.52 -15.49
N CYS A 110 -19.00 -23.47 -14.56
CA CYS A 110 -17.58 -23.53 -14.88
C CYS A 110 -17.11 -24.98 -14.83
N PRO A 111 -16.69 -25.57 -15.96
CA PRO A 111 -16.06 -26.89 -15.96
C PRO A 111 -14.80 -26.85 -15.10
N LEU A 112 -14.66 -27.83 -14.22
CA LEU A 112 -13.41 -28.06 -13.50
C LEU A 112 -12.39 -28.62 -14.50
N LEU A 113 -11.35 -27.85 -14.79
CA LEU A 113 -10.22 -28.32 -15.59
C LEU A 113 -9.50 -29.40 -14.78
N ARG A 114 -9.78 -30.67 -15.09
CA ARG A 114 -9.01 -31.82 -14.62
C ARG A 114 -7.89 -32.08 -15.64
N PHE A 115 -6.64 -32.01 -15.18
CA PHE A 115 -5.46 -32.49 -15.91
C PHE A 115 -5.03 -33.83 -15.33
#